data_AF-A0A8C2FBQ1-F1
#
_entry.id   AF-A0A8C2FBQ1-F1
#
_cell.length_a   1.000
_cell.length_b   1.000
_cell.length_c   1.000
_cell.angle_alpha   90.00
_cell.angle_beta   90.00
_cell.angle_gamma   90.00
#
_symmetry.space_group_name_H-M   'P 1'
#
loop_
_entity.id
_entity.type
_entity.pdbx_description
1 polymer ?
#
loop_
_entity_poly.entity_id
_entity_poly.type
_entity_poly.pdbx_seq_one_letter_code
_entity_poly.pdbx_strand_id
1 'polypeptide(L)'
;MSHTMRRYQNFLNHHRGPYVNVEMCTDVIRDRKITDSAGYCKPVNSFIRAPDHLITAVCSGGTRLYYNLFRSGTPFDVVTCRLKSGQTHPDCEYDRGRLSIGNIVLGCEHGLPVHYES
;
A
#
# COMPACT_ATOMS: atom_id res chain seq x y z
N MET A 1 -15.76 -14.39 -7.73
CA MET A 1 -14.76 -13.30 -7.75
C MET A 1 -13.41 -13.90 -8.12
N SER A 2 -12.66 -13.36 -9.08
CA SER A 2 -11.37 -13.96 -9.49
C SER A 2 -10.29 -13.76 -8.42
N HIS A 3 -9.29 -14.64 -8.42
CA HIS A 3 -8.15 -14.55 -7.49
C HIS A 3 -7.43 -13.19 -7.56
N THR A 4 -7.15 -12.71 -8.78
CA THR A 4 -6.53 -11.39 -9.02
C THR A 4 -7.38 -10.25 -8.46
N MET A 5 -8.71 -10.31 -8.59
CA MET A 5 -9.60 -9.27 -8.08
C MET A 5 -9.52 -9.14 -6.55
N ARG A 6 -9.47 -10.29 -5.84
CA ARG A 6 -9.30 -10.31 -4.37
C ARG A 6 -7.96 -9.68 -3.96
N ARG A 7 -6.88 -9.98 -4.69
CA ARG A 7 -5.56 -9.40 -4.42
C ARG A 7 -5.50 -7.90 -4.71
N TYR A 8 -6.12 -7.44 -5.79
CA TYR A 8 -6.22 -6.01 -6.09
C TYR A 8 -7.01 -5.26 -5.01
N GLN A 9 -8.14 -5.80 -4.55
CA GLN A 9 -8.90 -5.20 -3.46
C GLN A 9 -8.10 -5.14 -2.16
N ASN A 10 -7.37 -6.22 -1.84
CA ASN A 10 -6.47 -6.22 -0.69
C ASN A 10 -5.35 -5.18 -0.84
N PHE A 11 -4.75 -5.08 -2.03
CA PHE A 11 -3.76 -4.06 -2.34
C PHE A 11 -4.31 -2.65 -2.12
N LEU A 12 -5.50 -2.33 -2.65
CA LEU A 12 -6.13 -1.02 -2.43
C LEU A 12 -6.42 -0.77 -0.96
N ASN A 13 -6.94 -1.76 -0.23
CA ASN A 13 -7.20 -1.63 1.19
C ASN A 13 -5.92 -1.23 1.96
N HIS A 14 -4.81 -1.88 1.64
CA HIS A 14 -3.53 -1.67 2.30
C HIS A 14 -2.82 -0.38 1.85
N HIS A 15 -2.84 -0.07 0.56
CA HIS A 15 -1.89 0.87 -0.03
C HIS A 15 -2.52 2.13 -0.63
N ARG A 16 -3.83 2.17 -0.88
CA ARG A 16 -4.47 3.40 -1.35
C ARG A 16 -4.73 4.36 -0.21
N GLY A 17 -4.24 5.59 -0.30
CA GLY A 17 -4.53 6.62 0.69
C GLY A 17 -4.44 8.04 0.15
N PRO A 18 -5.29 8.47 -0.81
CA PRO A 18 -5.22 9.81 -1.40
C PRO A 18 -5.24 10.94 -0.35
N TYR A 19 -5.92 10.71 0.77
CA TYR A 19 -6.07 11.68 1.85
C TYR A 19 -5.37 11.28 3.16
N VAL A 20 -4.64 10.16 3.16
CA VAL A 20 -3.89 9.73 4.35
C VAL A 20 -2.71 10.67 4.55
N ASN A 21 -2.62 11.28 5.73
CA ASN A 21 -1.49 12.08 6.15
C ASN A 21 -0.72 11.35 7.27
N VAL A 22 0.41 11.93 7.67
CA VAL A 22 1.35 11.34 8.62
C VAL A 22 0.79 11.14 10.04
N GLU A 23 -0.28 11.83 10.43
CA GLU A 23 -0.90 11.66 11.75
C GLU A 23 -1.94 10.53 11.78
N MET A 24 -2.34 9.99 10.63
CA MET A 24 -3.50 9.09 10.51
C MET A 24 -3.14 7.60 10.51
N CYS A 25 -1.86 7.25 10.72
CA CYS A 25 -1.37 5.87 10.55
C CYS A 25 -2.16 4.85 11.38
N THR A 26 -2.29 5.09 12.69
CA THR A 26 -3.02 4.20 13.60
C THR A 26 -4.49 4.07 13.22
N ASP A 27 -5.17 5.20 13.03
CA ASP A 27 -6.61 5.22 12.76
C ASP A 27 -6.94 4.51 11.44
N VAL A 28 -6.25 4.84 10.36
CA VAL A 28 -6.53 4.26 9.04
C VAL A 28 -6.21 2.77 9.00
N ILE A 29 -5.13 2.32 9.66
CA ILE A 29 -4.78 0.90 9.69
C ILE A 29 -5.78 0.09 10.52
N ARG A 30 -6.23 0.61 11.66
CA ARG A 30 -7.25 -0.03 12.50
C ARG A 30 -8.60 -0.08 11.81
N ASP A 31 -9.06 1.04 11.25
CA ASP A 31 -10.38 1.16 10.62
C ASP A 31 -10.51 0.21 9.42
N ARG A 32 -9.41 0.03 8.67
CA ARG A 32 -9.31 -0.90 7.54
C ARG A 32 -8.92 -2.33 7.90
N LYS A 33 -8.67 -2.60 9.19
CA LYS A 33 -8.21 -3.90 9.73
C LYS A 33 -7.04 -4.48 8.94
N ILE A 34 -6.05 -3.66 8.60
CA ILE A 34 -4.89 -4.08 7.80
C ILE A 34 -3.98 -4.97 8.67
N THR A 35 -3.74 -6.20 8.24
CA THR A 35 -2.84 -7.15 8.91
C THR A 35 -1.73 -7.61 7.95
N ASP A 36 -0.74 -8.32 8.48
CA ASP A 36 0.06 -9.21 7.66
C ASP A 36 -0.74 -10.46 7.24
N SER A 37 -0.09 -11.38 6.52
CA SER A 37 -0.71 -12.63 6.05
C SER A 37 -1.07 -13.61 7.16
N ALA A 38 -0.50 -13.45 8.36
CA ALA A 38 -0.77 -14.29 9.54
C ALA A 38 -1.82 -13.67 10.48
N GLY A 39 -2.31 -12.47 10.17
CA GLY A 39 -3.33 -11.77 10.97
C GLY A 39 -2.76 -10.87 12.06
N TYR A 40 -1.44 -10.67 12.11
CA TYR A 40 -0.80 -9.76 13.06
C TYR A 40 -0.78 -8.32 12.55
N CYS A 41 -0.53 -7.38 13.46
CA CYS A 41 -0.26 -6.00 13.09
C CYS A 41 0.90 -5.95 12.09
N LYS A 42 0.70 -5.27 10.97
CA LYS A 42 1.71 -5.22 9.91
C LYS A 42 2.90 -4.34 10.35
N PRO A 43 4.16 -4.82 10.36
CA PRO A 43 5.30 -4.03 10.85
C PRO A 43 5.52 -2.71 10.10
N VAL A 44 5.27 -2.71 8.79
CA VAL A 44 5.34 -1.53 7.93
C VAL A 44 4.18 -1.55 6.95
N ASN A 45 3.49 -0.42 6.81
CA ASN A 45 2.49 -0.23 5.77
C ASN A 45 2.65 1.16 5.13
N SER A 46 2.63 1.20 3.80
CA SER A 46 2.77 2.43 3.03
C SER A 46 1.50 2.77 2.29
N PHE A 47 1.01 4.00 2.44
CA PHE A 47 -0.13 4.56 1.74
C PHE A 47 0.35 5.48 0.62
N ILE A 48 0.03 5.14 -0.62
CA ILE A 48 0.22 5.97 -1.81
C ILE A 48 -0.87 7.04 -1.81
N ARG A 49 -0.47 8.30 -1.78
CA ARG A 49 -1.38 9.46 -1.80
C ARG A 49 -1.83 9.78 -3.22
N ALA A 50 -2.52 8.84 -3.85
CA ALA A 50 -3.08 8.99 -5.19
C ALA A 50 -4.42 8.22 -5.32
N PRO A 51 -5.28 8.61 -6.27
CA PRO A 51 -6.49 7.86 -6.63
C PRO A 51 -6.17 6.58 -7.42
N ASP A 52 -7.11 5.64 -7.40
CA ASP A 52 -6.94 4.25 -7.89
C ASP A 52 -6.53 4.17 -9.35
N HIS A 53 -7.07 5.04 -10.20
CA HIS A 53 -6.74 5.05 -11.61
C HIS A 53 -5.27 5.43 -11.86
N LEU A 54 -4.68 6.33 -11.07
CA LEU A 54 -3.26 6.69 -11.20
C LEU A 54 -2.34 5.58 -10.68
N ILE A 55 -2.72 4.91 -9.59
CA ILE A 55 -1.95 3.77 -9.07
C ILE A 55 -2.01 2.61 -10.07
N THR A 56 -3.19 2.33 -10.64
CA THR A 56 -3.39 1.27 -11.63
C THR A 56 -2.64 1.53 -12.93
N ALA A 57 -2.54 2.80 -13.35
CA ALA A 57 -1.82 3.19 -14.56
C ALA A 57 -0.32 2.79 -14.54
N VAL A 58 0.27 2.57 -13.35
CA VAL A 58 1.65 2.04 -13.24
C VAL A 58 1.75 0.64 -13.87
N CYS A 59 0.71 -0.19 -13.77
CA CYS A 59 0.72 -1.55 -14.32
C CYS A 59 0.57 -1.62 -15.85
N SER A 60 0.20 -0.52 -16.51
CA SER A 60 0.09 -0.43 -17.97
C SER A 60 1.13 0.50 -18.61
N GLY A 61 1.61 1.51 -17.88
CA GLY A 61 2.53 2.54 -18.40
C GLY A 61 3.86 2.66 -17.66
N GLY A 62 4.07 1.87 -16.61
CA GLY A 62 5.34 1.84 -15.87
C GLY A 62 6.45 1.10 -16.60
N THR A 63 7.69 1.33 -16.18
CA THR A 63 8.84 0.57 -16.64
C THR A 63 8.80 -0.82 -16.00
N ARG A 64 8.65 -1.86 -16.81
CA ARG A 64 8.78 -3.25 -16.34
C ARG A 64 10.19 -3.49 -15.82
N LEU A 65 10.31 -4.02 -14.61
CA LEU A 65 11.57 -4.45 -14.01
C LEU A 65 11.75 -5.95 -14.26
N TYR A 66 11.66 -6.77 -13.22
CA TYR A 66 11.75 -8.23 -13.27
C TYR A 66 10.43 -8.87 -12.83
N TYR A 67 10.19 -10.11 -13.27
CA TYR A 67 8.91 -10.83 -13.11
C TYR A 67 7.70 -9.98 -13.53
N ASN A 68 6.85 -9.65 -12.57
CA ASN A 68 5.63 -8.87 -12.72
C ASN A 68 5.72 -7.52 -11.98
N LEU A 69 6.93 -7.04 -11.65
CA LEU A 69 7.14 -5.74 -11.03
C LEU A 69 7.26 -4.62 -12.07
N PHE A 70 6.60 -3.50 -11.79
CA PHE A 70 6.57 -2.30 -12.61
C PHE A 70 6.92 -1.08 -11.75
N ARG A 71 7.92 -0.32 -12.19
CA ARG A 71 8.30 0.96 -11.60
C ARG A 71 7.49 2.08 -12.23
N SER A 72 6.94 2.98 -11.43
CA SER A 72 6.25 4.16 -11.96
C SER A 72 7.21 5.05 -12.77
N GLY A 73 6.71 5.68 -13.82
CA GLY A 73 7.48 6.68 -14.58
C GLY A 73 7.65 7.99 -13.80
N THR A 74 6.62 8.39 -13.07
CA THR A 74 6.61 9.61 -12.23
C THR A 74 6.66 9.27 -10.74
N PRO A 75 7.19 10.16 -9.89
CA PRO A 75 7.14 10.01 -8.43
C PRO A 75 5.72 10.08 -7.88
N PHE A 76 5.50 9.44 -6.73
CA PHE A 76 4.30 9.51 -5.92
C PHE A 76 4.65 9.99 -4.50
N ASP A 77 3.70 10.68 -3.87
CA ASP A 77 3.71 10.92 -2.44
C ASP A 77 3.30 9.64 -1.71
N VAL A 78 4.11 9.20 -0.75
CA VAL A 78 3.89 8.00 0.03
C VAL A 78 4.04 8.30 1.52
N VAL A 79 3.05 7.91 2.31
CA VAL A 79 3.11 7.93 3.78
C VAL A 79 3.44 6.52 4.25
N THR A 80 4.61 6.35 4.86
CA THR A 80 5.03 5.07 5.44
C THR A 80 4.76 5.07 6.94
N CYS A 81 3.95 4.14 7.39
CA CYS A 81 3.60 3.88 8.78
C CYS A 81 4.43 2.71 9.31
N ARG A 82 5.05 2.87 10.47
CA ARG A 82 5.82 1.82 11.15
C ARG A 82 5.14 1.47 12.46
N LEU A 83 5.03 0.17 12.73
CA LEU A 83 4.41 -0.33 13.95
C LEU A 83 5.24 0.13 15.15
N LYS A 84 4.57 0.76 16.10
CA LYS A 84 5.15 1.21 17.38
C LYS A 84 4.91 0.15 18.46
N SER A 85 3.69 -0.35 18.55
CA SER A 85 3.25 -1.30 19.59
C SER A 85 2.01 -2.09 19.16
N GLY A 86 1.71 -3.18 19.86
CA GLY A 86 0.59 -4.08 19.58
C GLY A 86 0.98 -5.28 18.74
N GLN A 87 0.22 -6.37 18.87
CA GLN A 87 0.46 -7.62 18.16
C GLN A 87 -0.67 -7.98 17.20
N THR A 88 -1.92 -7.73 17.59
CA THR A 88 -3.11 -7.96 16.77
C THR A 88 -4.09 -6.79 16.92
N HIS A 89 -5.08 -6.69 16.04
CA HIS A 89 -6.15 -5.70 16.17
C HIS A 89 -7.02 -5.99 17.40
N PRO A 90 -7.54 -4.95 18.09
CA PRO A 90 -7.49 -3.54 17.74
C PRO A 90 -6.24 -2.79 18.24
N ASP A 91 -5.27 -3.48 18.86
CA ASP A 91 -4.19 -2.85 19.62
C ASP A 91 -3.02 -2.35 18.77
N CYS A 92 -3.09 -2.47 17.43
CA CYS A 92 -2.02 -2.01 16.53
C CYS A 92 -1.85 -0.49 16.61
N GLU A 93 -0.73 -0.02 17.16
CA GLU A 93 -0.37 1.39 17.23
C GLU A 93 0.83 1.67 16.35
N TYR A 94 0.76 2.74 15.58
CA TYR A 94 1.81 3.13 14.64
C TYR A 94 2.42 4.45 15.07
N ASP A 95 3.71 4.62 14.75
CA ASP A 95 4.36 5.91 14.85
C ASP A 95 3.72 6.91 13.90
N ARG A 96 4.00 8.20 14.14
CA ARG A 96 3.79 9.24 13.15
C ARG A 96 4.42 8.81 11.82
N GLY A 97 3.62 8.84 10.76
CA GLY A 97 4.04 8.44 9.43
C GLY A 97 5.19 9.29 8.89
N ARG A 98 5.97 8.70 7.99
CA ARG A 98 7.00 9.41 7.23
C ARG A 98 6.50 9.67 5.81
N LEU A 99 6.41 10.95 5.43
CA LEU A 99 6.15 11.33 4.05
C LEU A 99 7.44 11.24 3.23
N SER A 100 7.36 10.61 2.07
CA SER A 100 8.42 10.56 1.06
C SER A 100 7.84 10.74 -0.33
N ILE A 101 8.64 11.30 -1.23
CA ILE A 101 8.30 11.45 -2.64
C ILE A 101 9.26 10.59 -3.44
N GLY A 102 8.75 9.67 -4.26
CA GLY A 102 9.60 8.78 -5.03
C GLY A 102 8.81 7.88 -5.97
N ASN A 103 9.51 7.25 -6.91
CA ASN A 103 8.91 6.25 -7.76
C ASN A 103 8.57 5.01 -6.94
N ILE A 104 7.37 4.48 -7.16
CA ILE A 104 6.89 3.25 -6.51
C ILE A 104 7.14 2.07 -7.43
N VAL A 105 7.24 0.87 -6.85
CA VAL A 105 7.33 -0.37 -7.59
C VAL A 105 6.16 -1.25 -7.18
N LEU A 106 5.37 -1.70 -8.16
CA LEU A 106 4.15 -2.48 -7.94
C LEU A 106 4.27 -3.84 -8.63
N GLY A 107 3.86 -4.90 -7.96
CA GLY A 107 3.58 -6.17 -8.61
C GLY A 107 2.21 -6.12 -9.27
N CYS A 108 2.15 -6.49 -10.54
CA CYS A 108 0.95 -6.38 -11.36
C CYS A 108 0.48 -7.74 -11.88
N GLU A 109 -0.83 -7.95 -11.98
CA GLU A 109 -1.47 -9.11 -12.60
C GLU A 109 -2.61 -8.65 -13.48
N HIS A 110 -2.61 -9.03 -14.76
CA HIS A 110 -3.64 -8.63 -15.72
C HIS A 110 -3.90 -7.12 -15.75
N GLY A 111 -2.84 -6.30 -15.59
CA GLY A 111 -2.93 -4.83 -15.56
C GLY A 111 -3.39 -4.23 -14.23
N LEU A 112 -3.61 -5.04 -13.18
CA LEU A 112 -4.01 -4.57 -11.85
C LEU A 112 -2.87 -4.71 -10.84
N PRO A 113 -2.65 -3.71 -9.95
CA PRO A 113 -1.67 -3.83 -8.88
C PRO A 113 -2.14 -4.80 -7.79
N VAL A 114 -1.28 -5.76 -7.43
CA VAL A 114 -1.57 -6.81 -6.46
C VAL A 114 -0.53 -6.89 -5.34
N HIS A 115 0.54 -6.10 -5.42
CA HIS A 115 1.64 -6.05 -4.46
C HIS A 115 2.31 -4.68 -4.50
N TYR A 116 2.70 -4.15 -3.34
CA TYR A 116 3.55 -2.97 -3.22
C TYR A 116 4.95 -3.44 -2.82
N GLU A 117 5.95 -3.16 -3.64
CA GLU A 117 7.34 -3.46 -3.32
C GLU A 117 7.89 -2.36 -2.41
N SER A 118 8.17 -2.73 -1.16
CA SER A 118 8.62 -1.85 -0.08
C SER A 118 10.05 -2.15 0.34
#